data_AF-A0A1T4QMI8-F1
#
_entry.id   AF-A0A1T4QMI8-F1
#
_cell.length_a   1.000
_cell.length_b   1.000
_cell.length_c   1.000
_cell.angle_alpha   90.00
_cell.angle_beta   90.00
_cell.angle_gamma   90.00
#
_symmetry.space_group_name_H-M   'P 1'
#
loop_
_entity.id
_entity.type
_entity.pdbx_description
1 polymer ?
#
loop_
_entity_poly.entity_id
_entity_poly.type
_entity_poly.pdbx_seq_one_letter_code
_entity_poly.pdbx_strand_id
1 'polypeptide(L)'
;MMNGCEECIVYKLRHNLVEVEKCPGCGRKTLVWKQSEFGTPHMVCTECTYTIGVDLNTPCELDLVFNKKVLIVIAPQSELPVKDTIVMMAKDFEMNSLQMRTKLIEGFSIEMSFEKLETVIKFLKDNRITYKVEGYEDLKKKYPFYSECGYPYSHMQFYLRNDK
;
A
#
# COMPACT_ATOMS: atom_id res chain seq x y z
N MET A 1 -3.47 18.21 -16.81
CA MET A 1 -4.24 16.94 -16.79
C MET A 1 -4.18 16.50 -15.34
N MET A 2 -5.30 16.45 -14.61
CA MET A 2 -5.29 16.03 -13.20
C MET A 2 -5.01 14.53 -13.14
N ASN A 3 -4.19 14.07 -12.19
CA ASN A 3 -3.92 12.65 -11.99
C ASN A 3 -5.01 12.01 -11.08
N GLY A 4 -5.13 10.68 -11.07
CA GLY A 4 -6.17 9.99 -10.29
C GLY A 4 -6.09 10.22 -8.77
N CYS A 5 -4.90 10.50 -8.24
CA CYS A 5 -4.72 10.87 -6.82
C CYS A 5 -5.26 12.30 -6.53
N GLU A 6 -5.01 13.24 -7.44
CA GLU A 6 -5.54 14.61 -7.37
C GLU A 6 -7.08 14.61 -7.45
N GLU A 7 -7.66 13.83 -8.36
CA GLU A 7 -9.11 13.69 -8.46
C GLU A 7 -9.74 13.13 -7.17
N CYS A 8 -9.08 12.17 -6.52
CA CYS A 8 -9.55 11.61 -5.24
C CYS A 8 -9.49 12.64 -4.10
N ILE A 9 -8.41 13.41 -4.00
CA ILE A 9 -8.25 14.46 -2.98
C ILE A 9 -9.25 15.59 -3.21
N VAL A 10 -9.40 16.05 -4.45
CA VAL A 10 -10.38 17.08 -4.83
C VAL A 10 -11.80 16.59 -4.57
N TYR A 11 -12.11 15.32 -4.85
CA TYR A 11 -13.40 14.73 -4.51
C TYR A 11 -13.67 14.78 -3.00
N LYS A 12 -12.72 14.32 -2.17
CA LYS A 12 -12.86 14.34 -0.70
C LYS A 12 -13.00 15.77 -0.16
N LEU A 13 -12.23 16.72 -0.70
CA LEU A 13 -12.32 18.13 -0.37
C LEU A 13 -13.70 18.70 -0.68
N ARG A 14 -14.22 18.46 -1.89
CA ARG A 14 -15.54 18.97 -2.34
C ARG A 14 -16.72 18.38 -1.57
N HIS A 15 -16.56 17.15 -1.04
CA HIS A 15 -17.61 16.44 -0.32
C HIS A 15 -17.40 16.46 1.22
N ASN A 16 -16.46 17.26 1.74
CA ASN A 16 -16.13 17.34 3.17
C ASN A 16 -15.83 15.99 3.82
N LEU A 17 -15.17 15.09 3.09
CA LEU A 17 -14.77 13.76 3.55
C LEU A 17 -13.31 13.71 4.03
N VAL A 18 -12.66 14.85 4.16
CA VAL A 18 -11.26 14.96 4.63
C VAL A 18 -11.22 14.94 6.15
N GLU A 19 -10.38 14.07 6.71
CA GLU A 19 -10.09 14.07 8.14
C GLU A 19 -8.95 15.03 8.46
N VAL A 20 -8.96 15.58 9.68
CA VAL A 20 -7.84 16.39 10.18
C VAL A 20 -6.68 15.47 10.51
N GLU A 21 -5.48 15.76 10.04
CA GLU A 21 -4.30 14.91 10.22
C GLU A 21 -3.32 15.48 11.26
N LYS A 22 -2.37 14.66 11.70
CA LYS A 22 -1.33 15.09 12.64
C LYS A 22 -0.29 15.94 11.92
N CYS A 23 -0.10 17.18 12.37
CA CYS A 23 0.92 18.07 11.85
C CYS A 23 2.33 17.59 12.26
N PRO A 24 3.25 17.39 11.32
CA PRO A 24 4.64 17.04 11.63
C PRO A 24 5.38 18.15 12.40
N GLY A 25 5.01 19.41 12.17
CA GLY A 25 5.66 20.57 12.82
C GLY A 25 5.32 20.71 14.30
N CYS A 26 4.03 20.58 14.68
CA CYS A 26 3.58 20.77 16.06
C CYS A 26 3.09 19.48 16.76
N GLY A 27 3.02 18.36 16.05
CA GLY A 27 2.62 17.06 16.58
C GLY A 27 1.13 16.92 16.92
N ARG A 28 0.29 17.92 16.62
CA ARG A 28 -1.14 17.95 16.95
C ARG A 28 -2.00 17.60 15.74
N LYS A 29 -3.20 17.06 15.96
CA LYS A 29 -4.16 16.67 14.90
C LYS A 29 -4.89 17.90 14.35
N THR A 30 -4.18 18.73 13.60
CA THR A 30 -4.58 20.10 13.20
C THR A 30 -4.29 20.40 11.73
N LEU A 31 -3.88 19.40 10.97
CA LEU A 31 -3.49 19.54 9.57
C LEU A 31 -4.72 19.31 8.68
N VAL A 32 -5.09 20.33 7.90
CA VAL A 32 -6.32 20.31 7.09
C VAL A 32 -6.01 20.49 5.61
N TRP A 33 -6.75 19.79 4.76
CA TRP A 33 -6.70 19.98 3.32
C TRP A 33 -7.33 21.31 2.91
N LYS A 34 -6.67 22.03 2.01
CA LYS A 34 -7.14 23.25 1.36
C LYS A 34 -6.85 23.21 -0.13
N GLN A 35 -7.54 24.05 -0.88
CA GLN A 35 -7.33 24.23 -2.31
C GLN A 35 -6.98 25.70 -2.57
N SER A 36 -5.91 25.95 -3.32
CA SER A 36 -5.56 27.31 -3.73
C SER A 36 -6.55 27.85 -4.76
N GLU A 37 -6.51 29.16 -5.05
CA GLU A 37 -7.35 29.79 -6.08
C GLU A 37 -7.17 29.16 -7.47
N PHE A 38 -5.96 28.63 -7.75
CA PHE A 38 -5.63 27.93 -9.00
C PHE A 38 -6.00 26.44 -9.00
N GLY A 39 -6.65 25.95 -7.95
CA GLY A 39 -7.14 24.57 -7.87
C GLY A 39 -6.14 23.57 -7.30
N THR A 40 -4.95 23.98 -6.85
CA THR A 40 -3.93 23.07 -6.32
C THR A 40 -4.24 22.68 -4.87
N PRO A 41 -4.51 21.38 -4.58
CA PRO A 41 -4.66 20.91 -3.21
C PRO A 41 -3.33 20.97 -2.44
N HIS A 42 -3.41 21.35 -1.17
CA HIS A 42 -2.28 21.41 -0.23
C HIS A 42 -2.80 21.25 1.20
N MET A 43 -1.92 20.96 2.15
CA MET A 43 -2.29 20.81 3.55
C MET A 43 -1.71 21.94 4.41
N VAL A 44 -2.53 22.48 5.30
CA VAL A 44 -2.17 23.60 6.17
C VAL A 44 -2.44 23.23 7.62
N CYS A 45 -1.47 23.45 8.50
CA CYS A 45 -1.71 23.34 9.93
C CYS A 45 -2.48 24.56 10.42
N THR A 46 -3.57 24.35 11.16
CA THR A 46 -4.35 25.45 11.75
C THR A 46 -3.68 26.08 12.98
N GLU A 47 -2.66 25.42 13.55
CA GLU A 47 -2.03 25.84 14.80
C GLU A 47 -0.57 26.30 14.67
N CYS A 48 0.11 25.98 13.58
CA CYS A 48 1.46 26.48 13.31
C CYS A 48 1.60 26.84 11.83
N THR A 49 2.70 27.48 11.46
CA THR A 49 2.95 27.90 10.07
C THR A 49 3.40 26.76 9.16
N TYR A 50 3.15 25.51 9.55
CA TYR A 50 3.55 24.34 8.78
C TYR A 50 2.55 24.09 7.65
N THR A 51 3.04 24.14 6.42
CA THR A 51 2.28 23.88 5.21
C THR A 51 2.99 22.79 4.43
N ILE A 52 2.22 21.82 3.95
CA ILE A 52 2.72 20.76 3.07
C ILE A 52 2.20 21.05 1.68
N GLY A 53 3.12 21.47 0.81
CA GLY A 53 2.89 21.50 -0.63
C GLY A 53 2.87 20.07 -1.13
N VAL A 54 1.84 19.73 -1.89
CA VAL A 54 1.69 18.41 -2.49
C VAL A 54 2.13 18.55 -3.94
N ASP A 55 3.25 17.92 -4.31
CA ASP A 55 3.57 17.83 -5.73
C ASP A 55 2.68 16.77 -6.39
N LEU A 56 1.83 17.24 -7.29
CA LEU A 56 0.85 16.45 -8.04
C LEU A 56 1.42 15.99 -9.39
N ASN A 57 2.64 16.42 -9.74
CA ASN A 57 3.38 15.89 -10.89
C ASN A 57 4.21 14.66 -10.52
N THR A 58 4.43 14.42 -9.23
CA THR A 58 4.84 13.12 -8.72
C THR A 58 3.71 12.17 -9.12
N PRO A 59 3.95 11.18 -10.01
CA PRO A 59 2.99 10.10 -10.23
C PRO A 59 2.60 9.57 -8.85
N CYS A 60 1.44 8.93 -8.68
CA CYS A 60 1.25 8.09 -7.50
C CYS A 60 2.41 7.06 -7.56
N GLU A 61 3.56 7.33 -6.94
CA GLU A 61 4.86 6.72 -7.28
C GLU A 61 4.84 5.22 -6.96
N LEU A 62 3.85 4.82 -6.16
CA LEU A 62 3.59 3.45 -5.79
C LEU A 62 2.47 2.78 -6.60
N ASP A 63 1.73 3.43 -7.50
CA ASP A 63 0.68 2.75 -8.30
C ASP A 63 1.30 1.65 -9.17
N LEU A 64 2.39 1.95 -9.87
CA LEU A 64 3.14 0.93 -10.59
C LEU A 64 3.73 -0.12 -9.65
N VAL A 65 3.96 0.20 -8.37
CA VAL A 65 4.52 -0.73 -7.39
C VAL A 65 3.46 -1.63 -6.74
N PHE A 66 2.26 -1.13 -6.44
CA PHE A 66 1.13 -1.95 -5.97
C PHE A 66 0.59 -2.84 -7.09
N ASN A 67 0.79 -2.43 -8.35
CA ASN A 67 0.56 -3.26 -9.52
C ASN A 67 1.76 -4.17 -9.89
N LYS A 68 2.90 -4.10 -9.18
CA LYS A 68 3.98 -5.09 -9.37
C LYS A 68 3.50 -6.44 -8.86
N LYS A 69 3.71 -7.44 -9.69
CA LYS A 69 3.57 -8.83 -9.29
C LYS A 69 4.73 -9.20 -8.37
N VAL A 70 4.40 -9.79 -7.23
CA VAL A 70 5.36 -10.29 -6.25
C VAL A 70 5.48 -11.80 -6.44
N LEU A 71 6.72 -12.30 -6.44
CA LEU A 71 6.98 -13.73 -6.56
C LEU A 71 6.98 -14.38 -5.18
N ILE A 72 6.04 -15.31 -4.95
CA ILE A 72 6.08 -16.22 -3.81
C ILE A 72 6.65 -17.54 -4.30
N VAL A 73 7.68 -18.03 -3.60
CA VAL A 73 8.28 -19.34 -3.78
C VAL A 73 7.84 -20.23 -2.62
N ILE A 74 7.03 -21.25 -2.89
CA ILE A 74 6.63 -22.27 -1.93
C ILE A 74 7.59 -23.45 -2.06
N ALA A 75 8.25 -23.80 -0.95
CA ALA A 75 9.18 -24.92 -0.91
C ALA A 75 8.43 -26.26 -1.00
N PRO A 76 9.12 -27.37 -1.35
CA PRO A 76 8.61 -28.71 -1.12
C PRO A 76 8.18 -28.92 0.33
N GLN A 77 6.98 -29.46 0.56
CA GLN A 77 6.47 -29.76 1.89
C GLN A 77 6.67 -31.25 2.22
N SER A 78 7.35 -31.54 3.33
CA SER A 78 7.49 -32.91 3.83
C SER A 78 6.20 -33.43 4.46
N GLU A 79 5.41 -32.55 5.07
CA GLU A 79 4.10 -32.82 5.63
C GLU A 79 3.05 -32.03 4.85
N LEU A 80 2.06 -32.72 4.29
CA LEU A 80 1.01 -32.06 3.54
C LEU A 80 -0.07 -31.51 4.47
N PRO A 81 -0.62 -30.31 4.17
CA PRO A 81 -1.78 -29.79 4.88
C PRO A 81 -2.98 -30.74 4.77
N VAL A 82 -3.93 -30.57 5.69
CA VAL A 82 -5.20 -31.33 5.62
C VAL A 82 -5.95 -31.02 4.32
N LYS A 83 -6.79 -31.97 3.89
CA LYS A 83 -7.48 -31.91 2.59
C LYS A 83 -8.23 -30.59 2.37
N ASP A 84 -8.92 -30.09 3.39
CA ASP A 84 -9.70 -28.86 3.29
C ASP A 84 -8.81 -27.63 3.05
N THR A 85 -7.65 -27.56 3.71
CA THR A 85 -6.63 -26.53 3.46
C THR A 85 -6.13 -26.59 2.02
N ILE A 86 -5.85 -27.80 1.49
CA ILE A 86 -5.40 -27.97 0.10
C ILE A 86 -6.46 -27.46 -0.88
N VAL A 87 -7.74 -27.72 -0.61
CA VAL A 87 -8.85 -27.25 -1.46
C VAL A 87 -8.99 -25.73 -1.40
N MET A 88 -8.87 -25.13 -0.21
CA MET A 88 -8.87 -23.66 -0.07
C MET A 88 -7.71 -23.02 -0.83
N MET A 89 -6.49 -23.54 -0.67
CA MET A 89 -5.33 -23.07 -1.43
C MET A 89 -5.54 -23.22 -2.92
N ALA A 90 -6.04 -24.35 -3.37
CA ALA A 90 -6.27 -24.59 -4.78
C ALA A 90 -7.16 -23.47 -5.37
N LYS A 91 -8.21 -23.08 -4.66
CA LYS A 91 -9.07 -21.96 -5.04
C LYS A 91 -8.34 -20.61 -5.05
N ASP A 92 -7.59 -20.29 -4.01
CA ASP A 92 -6.90 -19.00 -3.88
C ASP A 92 -5.79 -18.81 -4.92
N PHE A 93 -5.18 -19.92 -5.36
CA PHE A 93 -4.13 -19.94 -6.39
C PHE A 93 -4.68 -20.35 -7.77
N GLU A 94 -6.00 -20.37 -7.95
CA GLU A 94 -6.69 -20.63 -9.23
C GLU A 94 -6.26 -21.94 -9.92
N MET A 95 -6.05 -22.99 -9.13
CA MET A 95 -5.72 -24.33 -9.61
C MET A 95 -6.65 -25.39 -9.00
N ASN A 96 -6.62 -26.62 -9.52
CA ASN A 96 -7.40 -27.70 -8.90
C ASN A 96 -6.66 -28.34 -7.71
N SER A 97 -7.39 -29.04 -6.85
CA SER A 97 -6.84 -29.62 -5.61
C SER A 97 -5.77 -30.68 -5.84
N LEU A 98 -5.85 -31.42 -6.95
CA LEU A 98 -4.84 -32.44 -7.29
C LEU A 98 -3.53 -31.77 -7.70
N GLN A 99 -3.62 -30.75 -8.56
CA GLN A 99 -2.48 -29.92 -8.97
C GLN A 99 -1.83 -29.24 -7.77
N MET A 100 -2.62 -28.65 -6.87
CA MET A 100 -2.11 -28.02 -5.66
C MET A 100 -1.37 -29.03 -4.79
N ARG A 101 -1.93 -30.23 -4.58
CA ARG A 101 -1.26 -31.28 -3.81
C ARG A 101 0.10 -31.66 -4.42
N THR A 102 0.16 -31.89 -5.73
CA THR A 102 1.42 -32.21 -6.42
C THR A 102 2.43 -31.07 -6.29
N LYS A 103 1.98 -29.83 -6.49
CA LYS A 103 2.81 -28.62 -6.38
C LYS A 103 3.35 -28.40 -4.96
N LEU A 104 2.58 -28.74 -3.92
CA LEU A 104 3.07 -28.69 -2.55
C LEU A 104 4.16 -29.72 -2.27
N ILE A 105 4.11 -30.90 -2.91
CA ILE A 105 5.17 -31.92 -2.78
C ILE A 105 6.44 -31.46 -3.50
N GLU A 106 6.29 -30.92 -4.72
CA GLU A 106 7.43 -30.56 -5.59
C GLU A 106 8.04 -29.19 -5.28
N GLY A 107 7.28 -28.32 -4.60
CA GLY A 107 7.55 -26.90 -4.54
C GLY A 107 7.15 -26.19 -5.84
N PHE A 108 6.85 -24.89 -5.74
CA PHE A 108 6.49 -24.07 -6.89
C PHE A 108 6.62 -22.57 -6.61
N SER A 109 6.66 -21.78 -7.67
CA SER A 109 6.63 -20.32 -7.56
C SER A 109 5.40 -19.78 -8.26
N ILE A 110 4.84 -18.69 -7.73
CA ILE A 110 3.71 -18.00 -8.33
C ILE A 110 3.87 -16.49 -8.20
N GLU A 111 3.51 -15.77 -9.25
CA GLU A 111 3.38 -14.33 -9.24
C GLU A 111 1.97 -13.93 -8.80
N MET A 112 1.85 -13.01 -7.85
CA MET A 112 0.56 -12.48 -7.44
C MET A 112 0.58 -10.98 -7.19
N SER A 113 -0.60 -10.36 -7.24
CA SER A 113 -0.76 -8.94 -6.94
C SER A 113 -0.46 -8.66 -5.47
N PHE A 114 0.04 -7.46 -5.19
CA PHE A 114 0.34 -7.00 -3.84
C PHE A 114 -0.89 -7.03 -2.92
N GLU A 115 -2.09 -6.76 -3.45
CA GLU A 115 -3.34 -6.75 -2.68
C GLU A 115 -3.68 -8.11 -2.06
N LYS A 116 -3.41 -9.22 -2.77
CA LYS A 116 -3.67 -10.57 -2.28
C LYS A 116 -2.55 -11.11 -1.37
N LEU A 117 -1.38 -10.47 -1.39
CA LEU A 117 -0.16 -10.96 -0.78
C LEU A 117 -0.26 -11.11 0.74
N GLU A 118 -0.80 -10.12 1.46
CA GLU A 118 -0.93 -10.18 2.93
C GLU A 118 -1.84 -11.34 3.37
N THR A 119 -2.97 -11.52 2.68
CA THR A 119 -3.92 -12.61 2.95
C THR A 119 -3.28 -13.97 2.70
N VAL A 120 -2.59 -14.14 1.57
CA VAL A 120 -1.91 -15.39 1.24
C VAL A 120 -0.78 -15.68 2.22
N ILE A 121 0.06 -14.70 2.54
CA ILE A 121 1.16 -14.86 3.52
C ILE A 121 0.61 -15.31 4.87
N LYS A 122 -0.47 -14.68 5.35
CA LYS A 122 -1.11 -15.07 6.60
C LYS A 122 -1.61 -16.52 6.54
N PHE A 123 -2.31 -16.87 5.47
CA PHE A 123 -2.78 -18.24 5.25
C PHE A 123 -1.64 -19.26 5.26
N LEU A 124 -0.54 -19.00 4.55
CA LEU A 124 0.62 -19.90 4.49
C LEU A 124 1.24 -20.10 5.88
N LYS A 125 1.37 -19.03 6.68
CA LYS A 125 1.86 -19.10 8.05
C LYS A 125 0.93 -19.91 8.96
N ASP A 126 -0.36 -19.63 8.92
CA ASP A 126 -1.37 -20.29 9.76
C ASP A 126 -1.40 -21.81 9.50
N ASN A 127 -1.07 -22.23 8.27
CA ASN A 127 -1.02 -23.64 7.86
C ASN A 127 0.39 -24.24 7.85
N ARG A 128 1.39 -23.56 8.45
CA ARG A 128 2.78 -24.03 8.56
C ARG A 128 3.44 -24.41 7.23
N ILE A 129 3.04 -23.74 6.15
CA ILE A 129 3.62 -23.99 4.82
C ILE A 129 4.93 -23.22 4.72
N THR A 130 5.99 -23.91 4.27
CA THR A 130 7.30 -23.29 4.09
C THR A 130 7.33 -22.49 2.78
N TYR A 131 7.58 -21.18 2.86
CA TYR A 131 7.64 -20.28 1.70
C TYR A 131 8.70 -19.19 1.86
N LYS A 132 9.08 -18.58 0.74
CA LYS A 132 9.92 -17.40 0.63
C LYS A 132 9.24 -16.39 -0.29
N VAL A 133 9.36 -15.11 0.02
CA VAL A 133 8.89 -14.03 -0.86
C VAL A 133 10.12 -13.37 -1.49
N GLU A 134 10.14 -13.26 -2.81
CA GLU A 134 11.22 -12.64 -3.57
C GLU A 134 10.75 -11.36 -4.27
N GLY A 135 11.63 -10.36 -4.35
CA GLY A 135 11.29 -9.05 -4.91
C GLY A 135 10.31 -8.23 -4.05
N TYR A 136 10.07 -8.63 -2.80
CA TYR A 136 9.20 -7.92 -1.87
C TYR A 136 9.98 -6.90 -1.04
N GLU A 137 9.78 -5.63 -1.38
CA GLU A 137 10.09 -4.52 -0.50
C GLU A 137 8.78 -4.00 0.09
N ASP A 138 8.62 -4.04 1.42
CA ASP A 138 7.42 -3.55 2.09
C ASP A 138 7.41 -2.01 2.06
N LEU A 139 6.91 -1.47 0.96
CA LEU A 139 6.87 -0.02 0.75
C LEU A 139 5.93 0.67 1.74
N LYS A 140 4.95 -0.05 2.32
CA LYS A 140 4.11 0.50 3.40
C LYS A 140 4.94 0.87 4.63
N LYS A 141 6.02 0.13 4.90
CA LYS A 141 6.96 0.41 5.99
C LYS A 141 8.07 1.39 5.60
N LYS A 142 8.46 1.39 4.33
CA LYS A 142 9.51 2.29 3.82
C LYS A 142 9.05 3.75 3.73
N TYR A 143 7.77 3.98 3.45
CA TYR A 143 7.19 5.32 3.30
C TYR A 143 6.28 5.67 4.48
N PRO A 144 6.73 6.54 5.41
CA PRO A 144 5.98 6.88 6.63
C PRO A 144 4.54 7.34 6.36
N PHE A 145 4.33 8.14 5.33
CA PHE A 145 3.01 8.69 5.00
C PHE A 145 2.04 7.70 4.36
N TYR A 146 2.53 6.60 3.79
CA TYR A 146 1.64 5.55 3.29
C TYR A 146 0.93 4.84 4.46
N SER A 147 1.67 4.58 5.54
CA SER A 147 1.14 3.90 6.73
C SER A 147 0.07 4.69 7.48
N GLU A 148 0.09 6.03 7.36
CA GLU A 148 -0.83 6.93 8.05
C GLU A 148 -2.02 7.34 7.18
N CYS A 149 -1.84 7.45 5.86
CA CYS A 149 -2.83 8.07 4.97
C CYS A 149 -3.35 7.15 3.86
N GLY A 150 -2.76 5.97 3.64
CA GLY A 150 -3.14 5.06 2.54
C GLY A 150 -2.78 5.59 1.14
N TYR A 151 -1.94 6.63 1.06
CA TYR A 151 -1.54 7.27 -0.19
C TYR A 151 -0.02 7.26 -0.39
N PRO A 152 0.44 7.04 -1.63
CA PRO A 152 1.85 7.07 -1.98
C PRO A 152 2.37 8.49 -2.17
N TYR A 153 2.82 9.14 -1.10
CA TYR A 153 3.50 10.44 -1.21
C TYR A 153 5.00 10.33 -0.94
N SER A 154 5.80 10.96 -1.81
CA SER A 154 7.18 11.34 -1.49
C SER A 154 7.18 12.70 -0.78
N HIS A 155 8.05 12.88 0.22
CA HIS A 155 8.31 14.20 0.79
C HIS A 155 8.97 15.06 -0.29
N MET A 156 8.21 15.80 -1.09
CA MET A 156 8.84 16.87 -1.85
C MET A 156 9.18 18.00 -0.87
N GLN A 157 10.48 18.22 -0.68
CA GLN A 157 11.03 19.30 0.12
C GLN A 157 10.56 20.65 -0.44
N PHE A 158 9.61 21.29 0.23
CA PHE A 158 9.46 22.74 0.15
C PHE A 158 9.60 23.33 1.56
N TYR A 159 10.80 23.84 1.84
CA TYR A 159 10.98 24.86 2.86
C TYR A 159 10.32 26.15 2.37
N LEU A 160 9.06 26.40 2.75
CA LEU A 160 8.61 27.78 2.92
C LEU A 160 9.14 28.25 4.27
N ARG A 161 10.42 28.63 4.28
CA ARG A 161 10.92 29.52 5.33
C ARG A 161 10.19 30.84 5.11
N ASN A 162 9.15 31.10 5.91
CA ASN A 162 8.65 32.44 6.07
C ASN A 162 9.73 33.21 6.83
N ASP A 163 10.71 33.74 6.10
CA ASP A 163 11.56 34.80 6.63
C ASP A 163 10.63 36.00 6.88
N LYS A 164 10.35 36.25 8.16
CA LYS A 164 9.88 37.54 8.65
C LYS A 164 11.07 38.46 8.82
#